data_AF-A0A2H9NBD9-F1
#
_entry.id   AF-A0A2H9NBD9-F1
#
_cell.length_a   1.000
_cell.length_b   1.000
_cell.length_c   1.000
_cell.angle_alpha   90.00
_cell.angle_beta   90.00
_cell.angle_gamma   90.00
#
_symmetry.space_group_name_H-M   'P 1'
#
loop_
_entity.id
_entity.type
_entity.pdbx_description
1 polymer ?
#
loop_
_entity_poly.entity_id
_entity_poly.type
_entity_poly.pdbx_seq_one_letter_code
_entity_poly.pdbx_strand_id
1 'polypeptide(L)'
;MIDSVELQRNNTLGLFLNNSYYSAASYAVNSGILTLYTYYLVNYFETGTNEYVHNLLSFANNEINSFGVKINNPFILNHINDLESVNIAVDRYFEARELYNAAVDYYNESNIPDALYNLAFMYVRLETSNTWLDLKDSFNDNLSIEFSQDLLKDLALSRIETAGDMITYAESVESSYYTDNAWDLLGISEEAYNGGNYIYSIFESLRSLANANLAMQLRGVTEEVVDERIELSDKLARENINLVQSNGLIPIIAISYYEYSQTFKESDPATALLFLEYSKQFALLSSQMVNSMGLGDLTFGMASQKEVGVQLLALLLGVVLGIGLVFSLLLRSLL
;
A
#
# COMPACT_ATOMS: atom_id res chain seq x y z
N MET A 1 21.53 -9.50 6.50
CA MET A 1 20.19 -9.37 7.13
C MET A 1 20.23 -8.42 8.32
N ILE A 2 21.08 -8.65 9.33
CA ILE A 2 21.24 -7.71 10.46
C ILE A 2 21.68 -6.31 9.99
N ASP A 3 22.69 -6.22 9.12
CA ASP A 3 23.13 -4.94 8.54
C ASP A 3 22.01 -4.24 7.74
N SER A 4 21.14 -5.05 7.10
CA SER A 4 19.97 -4.55 6.36
C SER A 4 18.89 -3.99 7.31
N VAL A 5 18.62 -4.67 8.43
CA VAL A 5 17.69 -4.19 9.47
C VAL A 5 18.21 -2.90 10.09
N GLU A 6 19.50 -2.84 10.43
CA GLU A 6 20.13 -1.65 11.01
C GLU A 6 20.13 -0.46 10.03
N LEU A 7 20.40 -0.70 8.75
CA LEU A 7 20.30 0.32 7.72
C LEU A 7 18.88 0.88 7.61
N GLN A 8 17.85 0.03 7.55
CA GLN A 8 16.45 0.45 7.48
C GLN A 8 16.06 1.28 8.70
N ARG A 9 16.44 0.84 9.91
CA ARG A 9 16.21 1.58 11.17
C ARG A 9 16.88 2.95 11.18
N ASN A 10 18.13 3.03 10.72
CA ASN A 10 18.87 4.29 10.69
C ASN A 10 18.25 5.28 9.68
N ASN A 11 17.81 4.79 8.51
CA ASN A 11 17.08 5.59 7.53
C ASN A 11 15.74 6.09 8.08
N THR A 12 14.98 5.26 8.80
CA THR A 12 13.77 5.68 9.51
C THR A 12 14.04 6.88 10.42
N LEU A 13 15.09 6.81 11.25
CA LEU A 13 15.42 7.89 12.18
C LEU A 13 15.81 9.18 11.44
N GLY A 14 16.63 9.08 10.39
CA GLY A 14 17.06 10.24 9.60
C GLY A 14 15.89 10.94 8.91
N LEU A 15 15.00 10.18 8.26
CA LEU A 15 13.82 10.72 7.57
C LEU A 15 12.84 11.36 8.55
N PHE A 16 12.64 10.74 9.72
CA PHE A 16 11.80 11.32 10.77
C PHE A 16 12.29 12.68 11.23
N LEU A 17 13.60 12.80 11.53
CA LEU A 17 14.19 14.08 11.97
C LEU A 17 14.09 15.17 10.91
N ASN A 18 13.93 14.79 9.64
CA ASN A 18 13.74 15.70 8.50
C ASN A 18 12.27 15.97 8.15
N ASN A 19 11.30 15.51 8.97
CA ASN A 19 9.86 15.61 8.73
C ASN A 19 9.34 14.81 7.50
N SER A 20 10.10 13.83 7.02
CA SER A 20 9.66 12.87 6.00
C SER A 20 9.00 11.66 6.68
N TYR A 21 7.81 11.89 7.24
CA TYR A 21 7.15 10.95 8.15
C TYR A 21 6.70 9.66 7.47
N TYR A 22 6.18 9.74 6.24
CA TYR A 22 5.71 8.54 5.54
C TYR A 22 6.88 7.67 5.07
N SER A 23 7.93 8.31 4.56
CA SER A 23 9.15 7.65 4.14
C SER A 23 9.77 6.96 5.34
N ALA A 24 9.91 7.66 6.47
CA ALA A 24 10.39 7.08 7.71
C ALA A 24 9.60 5.82 8.09
N ALA A 25 8.28 5.89 7.99
CA ALA A 25 7.42 4.76 8.30
C ALA A 25 7.50 3.59 7.31
N SER A 26 7.68 3.87 6.01
CA SER A 26 7.93 2.84 4.99
C SER A 26 9.22 2.07 5.29
N TYR A 27 10.29 2.78 5.66
CA TYR A 27 11.54 2.14 6.11
C TYR A 27 11.34 1.34 7.42
N ALA A 28 10.48 1.81 8.33
CA ALA A 28 10.17 1.12 9.58
C ALA A 28 9.40 -0.20 9.34
N VAL A 29 8.45 -0.19 8.40
CA VAL A 29 7.73 -1.38 7.95
C VAL A 29 8.70 -2.41 7.36
N ASN A 30 9.61 -1.99 6.48
CA ASN A 30 10.65 -2.88 5.93
C ASN A 30 11.54 -3.48 7.02
N SER A 31 11.94 -2.68 8.01
CA SER A 31 12.68 -3.17 9.17
C SER A 31 11.86 -4.20 9.97
N GLY A 32 10.56 -3.99 10.14
CA GLY A 32 9.64 -4.92 10.81
C GLY A 32 9.56 -6.27 10.10
N ILE A 33 9.40 -6.25 8.78
CA ILE A 33 9.36 -7.47 7.94
C ILE A 33 10.65 -8.28 8.10
N LEU A 34 11.80 -7.63 7.93
CA LEU A 34 13.10 -8.30 8.03
C LEU A 34 13.37 -8.86 9.44
N THR A 35 12.91 -8.16 10.48
CA THR A 35 13.04 -8.62 11.87
C THR A 35 12.20 -9.87 12.10
N LEU A 36 10.93 -9.85 11.68
CA LEU A 36 10.02 -10.99 11.82
C LEU A 36 10.49 -12.20 11.00
N TYR A 37 10.97 -11.95 9.79
CA TYR A 37 11.56 -12.98 8.94
C TYR A 37 12.80 -13.63 9.60
N THR A 38 13.70 -12.82 10.14
CA THR A 38 14.88 -13.31 10.88
C THR A 38 14.45 -14.22 12.03
N TYR A 39 13.44 -13.79 12.79
CA TYR A 39 12.89 -14.57 13.90
C TYR A 39 12.32 -15.91 13.42
N TYR A 40 11.53 -15.92 12.34
CA TYR A 40 11.00 -17.17 11.78
C TYR A 40 12.10 -18.11 11.31
N LEU A 41 13.15 -17.59 10.67
CA LEU A 41 14.31 -18.40 10.28
C LEU A 41 15.02 -19.01 11.50
N VAL A 42 15.28 -18.23 12.55
CA VAL A 42 15.95 -18.73 13.77
C VAL A 42 15.16 -19.87 14.39
N ASN A 43 13.85 -19.70 14.58
CA ASN A 43 13.00 -20.76 15.14
C ASN A 43 12.95 -21.99 14.24
N TYR A 44 12.90 -21.79 12.92
CA TYR A 44 12.95 -22.91 11.97
C TYR A 44 14.27 -23.67 12.07
N PHE A 45 15.42 -23.00 12.22
CA PHE A 45 16.72 -23.67 12.37
C PHE A 45 16.91 -24.32 13.75
N GLU A 46 16.33 -23.77 14.81
CA GLU A 46 16.39 -24.34 16.15
C GLU A 46 15.49 -25.57 16.31
N THR A 47 14.30 -25.55 15.70
CA THR A 47 13.33 -26.66 15.76
C THR A 47 13.53 -27.69 14.65
N GLY A 48 13.90 -27.24 13.45
CA GLY A 48 14.12 -28.05 12.25
C GLY A 48 12.86 -28.69 11.66
N THR A 49 11.65 -28.30 12.09
CA THR A 49 10.42 -29.03 11.75
C THR A 49 9.55 -28.31 10.72
N ASN A 50 9.05 -29.06 9.73
CA ASN A 50 7.95 -28.59 8.86
C ASN A 50 6.68 -28.26 9.66
N GLU A 51 6.53 -28.86 10.83
CA GLU A 51 5.44 -28.57 11.77
C GLU A 51 5.45 -27.09 12.20
N TYR A 52 6.62 -26.48 12.42
CA TYR A 52 6.70 -25.05 12.73
C TYR A 52 6.11 -24.18 11.62
N VAL A 53 6.51 -24.43 10.37
CA VAL A 53 6.03 -23.66 9.20
C VAL A 53 4.54 -23.90 8.97
N HIS A 54 4.08 -25.15 9.12
CA HIS A 54 2.66 -25.49 9.01
C HIS A 54 1.81 -24.75 10.06
N ASN A 55 2.29 -24.67 11.30
CA ASN A 55 1.61 -23.93 12.37
C ASN A 55 1.54 -22.43 12.07
N LEU A 56 2.62 -21.84 11.52
CA LEU A 56 2.61 -20.44 11.08
C LEU A 56 1.60 -20.21 9.96
N LEU A 57 1.54 -21.08 8.94
CA LEU A 57 0.56 -21.00 7.86
C LEU A 57 -0.88 -21.11 8.39
N SER A 58 -1.13 -22.02 9.33
CA SER A 58 -2.45 -22.17 9.95
C SER A 58 -2.84 -20.92 10.75
N PHE A 59 -1.92 -20.37 11.54
CA PHE A 59 -2.13 -19.13 12.27
C PHE A 59 -2.40 -17.97 11.31
N ALA A 60 -1.61 -17.83 10.24
CA ALA A 60 -1.78 -16.80 9.21
C ALA A 60 -3.16 -16.84 8.55
N ASN A 61 -3.60 -18.02 8.16
CA ASN A 61 -4.91 -18.22 7.57
C ASN A 61 -6.04 -17.78 8.52
N ASN A 62 -5.92 -18.08 9.82
CA ASN A 62 -6.92 -17.68 10.81
C ASN A 62 -6.97 -16.15 10.98
N GLU A 63 -5.82 -15.49 11.04
CA GLU A 63 -5.72 -14.03 11.18
C GLU A 63 -6.31 -13.32 9.96
N ILE A 64 -5.96 -13.77 8.74
CA ILE A 64 -6.54 -13.24 7.49
C ILE A 64 -8.06 -13.40 7.47
N ASN A 65 -8.56 -14.61 7.74
CA ASN A 65 -10.00 -14.86 7.68
C ASN A 65 -10.78 -14.06 8.73
N SER A 66 -10.22 -13.93 9.94
CA SER A 66 -10.82 -13.14 11.02
C SER A 66 -10.88 -11.66 10.67
N PHE A 67 -9.80 -11.12 10.11
CA PHE A 67 -9.75 -9.73 9.70
C PHE A 67 -10.60 -9.45 8.43
N GLY A 68 -10.68 -10.42 7.52
CA GLY A 68 -11.54 -10.36 6.34
C GLY A 68 -13.01 -10.13 6.64
N VAL A 69 -13.51 -10.67 7.75
CA VAL A 69 -14.88 -10.38 8.23
C VAL A 69 -15.05 -8.89 8.52
N LYS A 70 -14.04 -8.22 9.09
CA LYS A 70 -14.09 -6.77 9.34
C LYS A 70 -14.05 -5.99 8.04
N ILE A 71 -13.18 -6.37 7.10
CA ILE A 71 -12.97 -5.67 5.82
C ILE A 71 -14.18 -5.74 4.89
N ASN A 72 -14.90 -6.85 4.91
CA ASN A 72 -16.04 -7.07 4.01
C ASN A 72 -17.35 -6.48 4.53
N ASN A 73 -17.40 -6.02 5.78
CA ASN A 73 -18.59 -5.36 6.33
C ASN A 73 -18.62 -3.87 5.96
N PRO A 74 -19.81 -3.27 5.81
CA PRO A 74 -19.92 -1.82 5.65
C PRO A 74 -19.27 -1.06 6.81
N PHE A 75 -18.60 0.04 6.48
CA PHE A 75 -17.98 0.95 7.43
C PHE A 75 -18.87 2.17 7.67
N ILE A 76 -18.79 2.74 8.88
CA ILE A 76 -19.31 4.08 9.12
C ILE A 76 -18.16 5.08 9.01
N LEU A 77 -18.31 6.01 8.06
CA LEU A 77 -17.43 7.16 7.88
C LEU A 77 -17.97 8.35 8.68
N ASN A 78 -17.19 8.79 9.66
CA ASN A 78 -17.48 9.92 10.54
C ASN A 78 -16.79 11.22 10.08
N HIS A 79 -15.87 11.10 9.13
CA HIS A 79 -15.29 12.20 8.36
C HIS A 79 -15.00 11.72 6.92
N ILE A 80 -15.00 12.62 5.94
CA ILE A 80 -14.70 12.24 4.55
C ILE A 80 -13.29 11.63 4.34
N ASN A 81 -12.31 11.99 5.18
CA ASN A 81 -10.94 11.50 5.06
C ASN A 81 -10.80 10.09 5.63
N ASP A 82 -11.80 9.60 6.36
CA ASP A 82 -11.91 8.19 6.78
C ASP A 82 -11.91 7.28 5.56
N LEU A 83 -12.48 7.74 4.43
CA LEU A 83 -12.53 7.00 3.18
C LEU A 83 -11.12 6.60 2.73
N GLU A 84 -10.17 7.54 2.75
CA GLU A 84 -8.79 7.27 2.35
C GLU A 84 -8.14 6.23 3.28
N SER A 85 -8.33 6.36 4.59
CA SER A 85 -7.82 5.39 5.58
C SER A 85 -8.43 4.00 5.40
N VAL A 86 -9.74 3.90 5.20
CA VAL A 86 -10.44 2.65 4.93
C VAL A 86 -9.95 2.02 3.63
N ASN A 87 -9.79 2.81 2.56
CA ASN A 87 -9.30 2.31 1.28
C ASN A 87 -7.89 1.72 1.39
N ILE A 88 -6.97 2.42 2.08
CA ILE A 88 -5.61 1.94 2.30
C ILE A 88 -5.64 0.66 3.15
N ALA A 89 -6.48 0.60 4.19
CA ALA A 89 -6.61 -0.62 4.97
C ALA A 89 -7.07 -1.81 4.11
N VAL A 90 -8.08 -1.62 3.27
CA VAL A 90 -8.60 -2.66 2.37
C VAL A 90 -7.49 -3.14 1.42
N ASP A 91 -6.77 -2.22 0.78
CA ASP A 91 -5.62 -2.54 -0.08
C ASP A 91 -4.57 -3.38 0.64
N ARG A 92 -4.13 -2.97 1.84
CA ARG A 92 -3.12 -3.70 2.62
C ARG A 92 -3.60 -5.08 3.08
N TYR A 93 -4.90 -5.25 3.32
CA TYR A 93 -5.46 -6.55 3.63
C TYR A 93 -5.39 -7.50 2.42
N PHE A 94 -5.73 -7.03 1.22
CA PHE A 94 -5.62 -7.87 0.03
C PHE A 94 -4.15 -8.16 -0.34
N GLU A 95 -3.23 -7.20 -0.19
CA GLU A 95 -1.79 -7.48 -0.29
C GLU A 95 -1.36 -8.59 0.69
N ALA A 96 -1.87 -8.58 1.93
CA ALA A 96 -1.60 -9.64 2.90
C ALA A 96 -2.13 -11.01 2.44
N ARG A 97 -3.30 -11.06 1.79
CA ARG A 97 -3.86 -12.31 1.23
C ARG A 97 -2.98 -12.88 0.12
N GLU A 98 -2.52 -12.03 -0.80
CA GLU A 98 -1.63 -12.46 -1.88
C GLU A 98 -0.30 -12.98 -1.34
N LEU A 99 0.27 -12.30 -0.34
CA LEU A 99 1.48 -12.76 0.35
C LEU A 99 1.27 -14.10 1.07
N TYR A 100 0.10 -14.35 1.67
CA TYR A 100 -0.22 -15.65 2.24
C TYR A 100 -0.31 -16.75 1.17
N ASN A 101 -0.98 -16.48 0.05
CA ASN A 101 -1.06 -17.44 -1.06
C ASN A 101 0.34 -17.79 -1.58
N ALA A 102 1.18 -16.77 -1.82
CA ALA A 102 2.57 -16.97 -2.22
C ALA A 102 3.36 -17.79 -1.17
N ALA A 103 3.14 -17.54 0.13
CA ALA A 103 3.79 -18.33 1.17
C ALA A 103 3.38 -19.81 1.16
N VAL A 104 2.10 -20.10 0.89
CA VAL A 104 1.59 -21.47 0.72
C VAL A 104 2.27 -22.14 -0.48
N ASP A 105 2.37 -21.44 -1.61
CA ASP A 105 3.00 -21.96 -2.83
C ASP A 105 4.48 -22.28 -2.60
N TYR A 106 5.25 -21.33 -2.04
CA TYR A 106 6.65 -21.57 -1.71
C TYR A 106 6.84 -22.71 -0.70
N TYR A 107 5.94 -22.85 0.27
CA TYR A 107 5.98 -23.97 1.20
C TYR A 107 5.77 -25.31 0.48
N ASN A 108 4.80 -25.39 -0.44
CA ASN A 108 4.52 -26.58 -1.25
C ASN A 108 5.70 -26.93 -2.17
N GLU A 109 6.43 -25.93 -2.65
CA GLU A 109 7.66 -26.09 -3.44
C GLU A 109 8.90 -26.40 -2.59
N SER A 110 8.74 -26.54 -1.26
CA SER A 110 9.83 -26.73 -0.31
C SER A 110 10.84 -25.56 -0.24
N ASN A 111 10.45 -24.38 -0.73
CA ASN A 111 11.21 -23.15 -0.59
C ASN A 111 10.87 -22.45 0.74
N ILE A 112 11.36 -23.03 1.83
CA ILE A 112 11.07 -22.56 3.19
C ILE A 112 11.50 -21.10 3.44
N PRO A 113 12.69 -20.64 2.99
CA PRO A 113 13.09 -19.26 3.18
C PRO A 113 12.10 -18.25 2.60
N ASP A 114 11.58 -18.49 1.39
CA ASP A 114 10.64 -17.57 0.76
C ASP A 114 9.23 -17.70 1.35
N ALA A 115 8.82 -18.90 1.76
CA ALA A 115 7.57 -19.09 2.50
C ALA A 115 7.56 -18.28 3.82
N LEU A 116 8.65 -18.35 4.59
CA LEU A 116 8.79 -17.62 5.84
C LEU A 116 8.90 -16.11 5.63
N TYR A 117 9.54 -15.65 4.54
CA TYR A 117 9.60 -14.23 4.20
C TYR A 117 8.21 -13.69 3.86
N ASN A 118 7.46 -14.40 3.02
CA ASN A 118 6.10 -14.00 2.63
C ASN A 118 5.14 -14.02 3.84
N LEU A 119 5.27 -14.99 4.75
CA LEU A 119 4.53 -14.98 6.02
C LEU A 119 4.86 -13.74 6.87
N ALA A 120 6.14 -13.42 7.04
CA ALA A 120 6.55 -12.25 7.81
C ALA A 120 6.00 -10.96 7.18
N PHE A 121 6.05 -10.86 5.85
CA PHE A 121 5.53 -9.72 5.13
C PHE A 121 4.01 -9.61 5.28
N MET A 122 3.29 -10.71 5.08
CA MET A 122 1.84 -10.79 5.27
C MET A 122 1.42 -10.27 6.63
N TYR A 123 2.07 -10.71 7.71
CA TYR A 123 1.75 -10.25 9.07
C TYR A 123 1.89 -8.75 9.22
N VAL A 124 3.00 -8.19 8.77
CA VAL A 124 3.22 -6.73 8.85
C VAL A 124 2.17 -5.99 8.01
N ARG A 125 1.77 -6.53 6.86
CA ARG A 125 0.71 -5.93 6.03
C ARG A 125 -0.65 -5.96 6.72
N LEU A 126 -1.01 -7.06 7.36
CA LEU A 126 -2.26 -7.18 8.12
C LEU A 126 -2.29 -6.21 9.31
N GLU A 127 -1.17 -6.07 10.04
CA GLU A 127 -1.05 -5.09 11.12
C GLU A 127 -1.15 -3.65 10.62
N THR A 128 -0.50 -3.33 9.48
CA THR A 128 -0.66 -2.01 8.87
C THR A 128 -2.10 -1.76 8.41
N SER A 129 -2.80 -2.79 7.91
CA SER A 129 -4.21 -2.69 7.53
C SER A 129 -5.08 -2.33 8.74
N ASN A 130 -4.91 -3.04 9.87
CA ASN A 130 -5.63 -2.71 11.12
C ASN A 130 -5.33 -1.29 11.59
N THR A 131 -4.06 -0.88 11.52
CA THR A 131 -3.61 0.46 11.91
C THR A 131 -4.28 1.56 11.09
N TRP A 132 -4.45 1.35 9.77
CA TRP A 132 -5.17 2.29 8.91
C TRP A 132 -6.66 2.33 9.21
N LEU A 133 -7.30 1.20 9.57
CA LEU A 133 -8.68 1.23 10.05
C LEU A 133 -8.82 2.04 11.34
N ASP A 134 -7.90 1.89 12.29
CA ASP A 134 -7.92 2.64 13.55
C ASP A 134 -7.71 4.16 13.30
N LEU A 135 -6.92 4.53 12.28
CA LEU A 135 -6.73 5.93 11.90
C LEU A 135 -8.03 6.61 11.46
N LYS A 136 -8.98 5.86 10.89
CA LYS A 136 -10.26 6.44 10.46
C LYS A 136 -10.96 7.15 11.63
N ASP A 137 -10.81 6.64 12.86
CA ASP A 137 -11.46 7.22 14.04
C ASP A 137 -10.69 8.42 14.63
N SER A 138 -9.60 8.84 14.00
CA SER A 138 -8.81 10.01 14.40
C SER A 138 -9.30 11.32 13.77
N PHE A 139 -10.12 11.23 12.73
CA PHE A 139 -10.77 12.39 12.12
C PHE A 139 -12.12 12.63 12.80
N ASN A 140 -12.36 13.86 13.27
CA ASN A 140 -13.60 14.21 13.95
C ASN A 140 -14.41 15.19 13.10
N ASP A 141 -15.60 14.77 12.68
CA ASP A 141 -16.64 15.61 12.10
C ASP A 141 -18.03 15.04 12.49
N ASN A 142 -19.12 15.73 12.13
CA ASN A 142 -20.49 15.25 12.35
C ASN A 142 -21.03 14.44 11.17
N LEU A 143 -20.16 13.90 10.31
CA LEU A 143 -20.55 13.03 9.21
C LEU A 143 -20.98 11.66 9.77
N SER A 144 -21.85 10.96 9.06
CA SER A 144 -22.20 9.57 9.36
C SER A 144 -22.74 8.93 8.09
N ILE A 145 -21.83 8.35 7.31
CA ILE A 145 -22.15 7.69 6.04
C ILE A 145 -21.80 6.22 6.14
N GLU A 146 -22.77 5.36 5.84
CA GLU A 146 -22.50 3.94 5.62
C GLU A 146 -21.82 3.76 4.26
N PHE A 147 -20.64 3.18 4.28
CA PHE A 147 -19.81 2.94 3.11
C PHE A 147 -19.63 1.44 2.91
N SER A 148 -19.99 0.96 1.71
CA SER A 148 -19.66 -0.38 1.24
C SER A 148 -18.88 -0.30 -0.07
N GLN A 149 -18.06 -1.31 -0.34
CA GLN A 149 -17.27 -1.36 -1.57
C GLN A 149 -18.15 -1.40 -2.83
N ASP A 150 -19.37 -1.93 -2.73
CA ASP A 150 -20.33 -2.01 -3.84
C ASP A 150 -20.64 -0.64 -4.48
N LEU A 151 -20.56 0.43 -3.70
CA LEU A 151 -20.72 1.81 -4.19
C LEU A 151 -19.66 2.20 -5.23
N LEU A 152 -18.54 1.48 -5.29
CA LEU A 152 -17.41 1.76 -6.15
C LEU A 152 -17.32 0.83 -7.36
N LYS A 153 -18.31 -0.04 -7.57
CA LYS A 153 -18.31 -1.00 -8.68
C LYS A 153 -18.08 -0.35 -10.04
N ASP A 154 -18.85 0.68 -10.37
CA ASP A 154 -18.76 1.34 -11.67
C ASP A 154 -17.42 2.10 -11.83
N LEU A 155 -16.89 2.65 -10.73
CA LEU A 155 -15.57 3.27 -10.73
C LEU A 155 -14.47 2.24 -10.97
N ALA A 156 -14.56 1.05 -10.35
CA ALA A 156 -13.62 -0.04 -10.55
C ALA A 156 -13.61 -0.51 -12.00
N LEU A 157 -14.79 -0.74 -12.59
CA LEU A 157 -14.89 -1.12 -14.00
C LEU A 157 -14.28 -0.07 -14.93
N SER A 158 -14.62 1.21 -14.72
CA SER A 158 -14.06 2.31 -15.51
C SER A 158 -12.53 2.40 -15.40
N ARG A 159 -11.97 2.09 -14.22
CA ARG A 159 -10.53 2.09 -13.99
C ARG A 159 -9.82 0.92 -14.67
N ILE A 160 -10.42 -0.27 -14.67
CA ILE A 160 -9.94 -1.44 -15.44
C ILE A 160 -9.88 -1.08 -16.93
N GLU A 161 -10.98 -0.55 -17.49
CA GLU A 161 -11.06 -0.17 -18.90
C GLU A 161 -9.98 0.86 -19.26
N THR A 162 -9.84 1.91 -18.43
CA THR A 162 -8.83 2.96 -18.63
C THR A 162 -7.41 2.40 -18.58
N ALA A 163 -7.12 1.50 -17.64
CA ALA A 163 -5.81 0.85 -17.54
C ALA A 163 -5.54 0.00 -18.78
N GLY A 164 -6.47 -0.86 -19.19
CA GLY A 164 -6.32 -1.71 -20.38
C GLY A 164 -6.09 -0.94 -21.67
N ASP A 165 -6.82 0.16 -21.88
CA ASP A 165 -6.60 1.06 -23.02
C ASP A 165 -5.20 1.66 -23.01
N MET A 166 -4.72 2.11 -21.83
CA MET A 166 -3.39 2.72 -21.71
C MET A 166 -2.27 1.69 -21.90
N ILE A 167 -2.41 0.47 -21.36
CA ILE A 167 -1.41 -0.58 -21.56
C ILE A 167 -1.31 -0.94 -23.04
N THR A 168 -2.46 -1.11 -23.71
CA THR A 168 -2.50 -1.41 -25.15
C THR A 168 -1.79 -0.33 -25.96
N TYR A 169 -2.01 0.95 -25.62
CA TYR A 169 -1.30 2.05 -26.26
C TYR A 169 0.19 2.02 -25.94
N ALA A 170 0.58 1.87 -24.67
CA ALA A 170 1.97 1.83 -24.24
C ALA A 170 2.74 0.69 -24.92
N GLU A 171 2.18 -0.51 -25.00
CA GLU A 171 2.78 -1.68 -25.64
C GLU A 171 2.93 -1.52 -27.15
N SER A 172 1.97 -0.84 -27.80
CA SER A 172 2.08 -0.51 -29.23
C SER A 172 3.26 0.42 -29.54
N VAL A 173 3.68 1.19 -28.54
CA VAL A 173 4.82 2.09 -28.61
C VAL A 173 6.09 1.34 -28.19
N GLU A 174 6.08 0.66 -27.05
CA GLU A 174 7.20 -0.03 -26.42
C GLU A 174 6.77 -1.22 -25.56
N SER A 175 7.12 -2.43 -25.98
CA SER A 175 7.08 -3.59 -25.10
C SER A 175 8.29 -3.56 -24.16
N SER A 176 8.03 -3.63 -22.86
CA SER A 176 9.03 -3.55 -21.81
C SER A 176 8.58 -4.31 -20.56
N TYR A 177 9.51 -4.49 -19.62
CA TYR A 177 9.17 -5.02 -18.29
C TYR A 177 8.00 -4.28 -17.61
N TYR A 178 7.87 -2.96 -17.83
CA TYR A 178 6.79 -2.18 -17.24
C TYR A 178 5.43 -2.45 -17.90
N THR A 179 5.38 -2.76 -19.20
CA THR A 179 4.12 -3.16 -19.84
C THR A 179 3.70 -4.56 -19.40
N ASP A 180 4.65 -5.47 -19.21
CA ASP A 180 4.38 -6.82 -18.69
C ASP A 180 3.81 -6.74 -17.26
N ASN A 181 4.47 -6.00 -16.37
CA ASN A 181 3.96 -5.73 -15.03
C ASN A 181 2.58 -5.06 -15.03
N ALA A 182 2.32 -4.16 -15.98
CA ALA A 182 1.03 -3.50 -16.07
C ALA A 182 -0.09 -4.50 -16.42
N TRP A 183 0.18 -5.47 -17.30
CA TRP A 183 -0.76 -6.56 -17.60
C TRP A 183 -1.00 -7.47 -16.39
N ASP A 184 0.06 -7.83 -15.65
CA ASP A 184 -0.08 -8.65 -14.44
C ASP A 184 -0.98 -7.95 -13.39
N LEU A 185 -0.72 -6.67 -13.13
CA LEU A 185 -1.53 -5.85 -12.22
C LEU A 185 -2.98 -5.70 -12.70
N LEU A 186 -3.20 -5.60 -14.02
CA LEU A 186 -4.55 -5.56 -14.58
C LEU A 186 -5.29 -6.89 -14.37
N GLY A 187 -4.60 -8.03 -14.53
CA GLY A 187 -5.17 -9.34 -14.23
C GLY A 187 -5.61 -9.48 -12.78
N ILE A 188 -4.79 -9.01 -11.83
CA ILE A 188 -5.16 -8.97 -10.40
C ILE A 188 -6.38 -8.05 -10.18
N SER A 189 -6.41 -6.90 -10.85
CA SER A 189 -7.54 -5.96 -10.78
C SER A 189 -8.85 -6.57 -11.27
N GLU A 190 -8.82 -7.34 -12.36
CA GLU A 190 -9.98 -8.05 -12.91
C GLU A 190 -10.44 -9.18 -12.00
N GLU A 191 -9.53 -9.96 -11.43
CA GLU A 191 -9.86 -10.99 -10.45
C GLU A 191 -10.51 -10.38 -9.20
N ALA A 192 -9.94 -9.29 -8.68
CA ALA A 192 -10.48 -8.55 -7.55
C ALA A 192 -11.89 -8.03 -7.83
N TYR A 193 -12.12 -7.46 -9.02
CA TYR A 193 -13.44 -6.98 -9.45
C TYR A 193 -14.47 -8.11 -9.52
N ASN A 194 -14.11 -9.24 -10.13
CA ASN A 194 -14.98 -10.41 -10.23
C ASN A 194 -15.30 -11.02 -8.86
N GLY A 195 -14.38 -10.89 -7.90
CA GLY A 195 -14.58 -11.25 -6.49
C GLY A 195 -15.38 -10.24 -5.66
N GLY A 196 -15.80 -9.10 -6.24
CA GLY A 196 -16.52 -8.03 -5.52
C GLY A 196 -15.63 -7.11 -4.68
N ASN A 197 -14.31 -7.21 -4.82
CA ASN A 197 -13.32 -6.45 -4.05
C ASN A 197 -12.95 -5.16 -4.80
N TYR A 198 -13.94 -4.28 -4.96
CA TYR A 198 -13.84 -3.14 -5.87
C TYR A 198 -12.77 -2.12 -5.48
N ILE A 199 -12.49 -1.92 -4.18
CA ILE A 199 -11.39 -1.02 -3.77
C ILE A 199 -10.05 -1.58 -4.23
N TYR A 200 -9.79 -2.86 -3.98
CA TYR A 200 -8.53 -3.49 -4.38
C TYR A 200 -8.38 -3.49 -5.91
N SER A 201 -9.46 -3.76 -6.64
CA SER A 201 -9.50 -3.62 -8.10
C SER A 201 -9.09 -2.21 -8.56
N ILE A 202 -9.63 -1.15 -7.93
CA ILE A 202 -9.24 0.23 -8.25
C ILE A 202 -7.76 0.47 -7.99
N PHE A 203 -7.22 0.00 -6.86
CA PHE A 203 -5.82 0.18 -6.52
C PHE A 203 -4.90 -0.49 -7.54
N GLU A 204 -5.17 -1.74 -7.90
CA GLU A 204 -4.37 -2.49 -8.87
C GLU A 204 -4.47 -1.92 -10.29
N SER A 205 -5.64 -1.44 -10.71
CA SER A 205 -5.78 -0.75 -12.00
C SER A 205 -5.04 0.59 -12.03
N LEU A 206 -4.96 1.33 -10.92
CA LEU A 206 -4.13 2.54 -10.83
C LEU A 206 -2.63 2.21 -10.86
N ARG A 207 -2.19 1.14 -10.18
CA ARG A 207 -0.80 0.65 -10.25
C ARG A 207 -0.44 0.21 -11.68
N SER A 208 -1.36 -0.49 -12.34
CA SER A 208 -1.25 -0.92 -13.74
C SER A 208 -1.11 0.29 -14.67
N LEU A 209 -2.00 1.28 -14.55
CA LEU A 209 -1.97 2.51 -15.33
C LEU A 209 -0.66 3.30 -15.12
N ALA A 210 -0.15 3.34 -13.89
CA ALA A 210 1.14 3.97 -13.61
C ALA A 210 2.31 3.25 -14.29
N ASN A 211 2.33 1.91 -14.31
CA ASN A 211 3.36 1.14 -15.00
C ASN A 211 3.30 1.34 -16.53
N ALA A 212 2.10 1.38 -17.12
CA ALA A 212 1.92 1.71 -18.54
C ALA A 212 2.44 3.12 -18.87
N ASN A 213 2.12 4.11 -18.03
CA ASN A 213 2.61 5.48 -18.19
C ASN A 213 4.13 5.57 -18.04
N LEU A 214 4.71 4.81 -17.11
CA LEU A 214 6.15 4.76 -16.91
C LEU A 214 6.87 4.16 -18.11
N ALA A 215 6.34 3.06 -18.68
CA ALA A 215 6.89 2.46 -19.90
C ALA A 215 7.03 3.50 -21.03
N MET A 216 5.97 4.29 -21.26
CA MET A 216 6.01 5.36 -22.25
C MET A 216 6.97 6.49 -21.90
N GLN A 217 7.12 6.82 -20.62
CA GLN A 217 8.02 7.89 -20.17
C GLN A 217 9.49 7.51 -20.32
N LEU A 218 9.82 6.25 -20.07
CA LEU A 218 11.19 5.72 -20.16
C LEU A 218 11.63 5.43 -21.59
N ARG A 219 10.70 5.45 -22.54
CA ARG A 219 11.01 5.31 -23.97
C ARG A 219 12.07 6.27 -24.43
N GLY A 220 13.17 5.70 -24.93
CA GLY A 220 14.26 6.47 -25.55
C GLY A 220 14.90 7.48 -24.61
N VAL A 221 14.76 7.29 -23.30
CA VAL A 221 15.32 8.19 -22.29
C VAL A 221 16.84 8.02 -22.21
N THR A 222 17.53 9.16 -22.29
CA THR A 222 18.95 9.31 -21.94
C THR A 222 19.06 9.86 -20.52
N GLU A 223 20.22 9.72 -19.87
CA GLU A 223 20.46 10.27 -18.52
C GLU A 223 20.08 11.77 -18.41
N GLU A 224 20.35 12.57 -19.45
CA GLU A 224 20.00 14.00 -19.48
C GLU A 224 18.49 14.28 -19.49
N VAL A 225 17.65 13.35 -19.99
CA VAL A 225 16.19 13.51 -20.09
C VAL A 225 15.48 12.95 -18.85
N VAL A 226 16.14 12.08 -18.07
CA VAL A 226 15.57 11.51 -16.83
C VAL A 226 15.20 12.61 -15.84
N ASP A 227 16.10 13.57 -15.61
CA ASP A 227 15.87 14.65 -14.65
C ASP A 227 14.68 15.52 -15.06
N GLU A 228 14.56 15.86 -16.35
CA GLU A 228 13.40 16.61 -16.88
C GLU A 228 12.09 15.85 -16.68
N ARG A 229 12.10 14.52 -16.86
CA ARG A 229 10.93 13.65 -16.63
C ARG A 229 10.57 13.62 -15.16
N ILE A 230 11.55 13.52 -14.27
CA ILE A 230 11.33 13.57 -12.82
C ILE A 230 10.72 14.91 -12.44
N GLU A 231 11.29 16.03 -12.88
CA GLU A 231 10.77 17.37 -12.57
C GLU A 231 9.32 17.56 -13.06
N LEU A 232 9.01 17.07 -14.26
CA LEU A 232 7.65 17.11 -14.80
C LEU A 232 6.68 16.26 -13.96
N SER A 233 7.03 15.01 -13.66
CA SER A 233 6.17 14.11 -12.88
C SER A 233 6.00 14.60 -11.44
N ASP A 234 7.03 15.19 -10.84
CA ASP A 234 7.05 15.83 -9.53
C ASP A 234 6.13 17.07 -9.51
N LYS A 235 6.14 17.88 -10.58
CA LYS A 235 5.20 18.99 -10.76
C LYS A 235 3.74 18.49 -10.87
N LEU A 236 3.47 17.53 -11.73
CA LEU A 236 2.12 17.00 -11.96
C LEU A 236 1.55 16.32 -10.70
N ALA A 237 2.37 15.59 -9.95
CA ALA A 237 1.96 14.99 -8.67
C ALA A 237 1.49 16.07 -7.68
N ARG A 238 2.28 17.14 -7.52
CA ARG A 238 1.92 18.27 -6.65
C ARG A 238 0.67 19.01 -7.11
N GLU A 239 0.51 19.22 -8.42
CA GLU A 239 -0.68 19.85 -8.98
C GLU A 239 -1.96 19.05 -8.64
N ASN A 240 -1.94 17.73 -8.82
CA ASN A 240 -3.07 16.87 -8.47
C ASN A 240 -3.34 16.84 -6.96
N ILE A 241 -2.29 16.74 -6.13
CA ILE A 241 -2.44 16.78 -4.66
C ILE A 241 -3.07 18.11 -4.23
N ASN A 242 -2.54 19.24 -4.71
CA ASN A 242 -3.04 20.57 -4.37
C ASN A 242 -4.50 20.77 -4.81
N LEU A 243 -4.86 20.25 -5.99
CA LEU A 243 -6.25 20.29 -6.48
C LEU A 243 -7.20 19.58 -5.51
N VAL A 244 -6.86 18.37 -5.09
CA VAL A 244 -7.71 17.57 -4.18
C VAL A 244 -7.78 18.21 -2.79
N GLN A 245 -6.66 18.73 -2.29
CA GLN A 245 -6.61 19.46 -1.03
C GLN A 245 -7.43 20.74 -1.05
N SER A 246 -7.50 21.44 -2.19
CA SER A 246 -8.35 22.63 -2.33
C SER A 246 -9.84 22.34 -2.17
N ASN A 247 -10.24 21.07 -2.33
CA ASN A 247 -11.60 20.58 -2.11
C ASN A 247 -11.83 20.00 -0.69
N GLY A 248 -10.85 20.15 0.22
CA GLY A 248 -10.96 19.69 1.62
C GLY A 248 -10.63 18.20 1.84
N LEU A 249 -10.19 17.48 0.80
CA LEU A 249 -9.78 16.08 0.88
C LEU A 249 -8.28 15.96 1.10
N ILE A 250 -7.85 14.96 1.87
CA ILE A 250 -6.43 14.66 2.06
C ILE A 250 -6.09 13.37 1.32
N PRO A 251 -5.41 13.44 0.16
CA PRO A 251 -4.99 12.26 -0.57
C PRO A 251 -3.73 11.67 0.09
N ILE A 252 -3.90 11.04 1.24
CA ILE A 252 -2.79 10.61 2.10
C ILE A 252 -1.87 9.66 1.31
N ILE A 253 -2.41 8.72 0.55
CA ILE A 253 -1.59 7.76 -0.19
C ILE A 253 -0.77 8.44 -1.30
N ALA A 254 -1.31 9.49 -1.93
CA ALA A 254 -0.60 10.24 -2.96
C ALA A 254 0.54 11.08 -2.40
N ILE A 255 0.29 11.77 -1.27
CA ILE A 255 1.31 12.50 -0.52
C ILE A 255 2.43 11.54 -0.10
N SER A 256 2.03 10.36 0.34
CA SER A 256 2.91 9.29 0.79
C SER A 256 3.85 8.80 -0.32
N TYR A 257 3.31 8.45 -1.50
CA TYR A 257 4.12 8.06 -2.65
C TYR A 257 5.00 9.20 -3.16
N TYR A 258 4.49 10.43 -3.15
CA TYR A 258 5.27 11.61 -3.51
C TYR A 258 6.47 11.77 -2.59
N GLU A 259 6.28 11.69 -1.27
CA GLU A 259 7.36 11.81 -0.30
C GLU A 259 8.38 10.67 -0.46
N TYR A 260 7.90 9.43 -0.63
CA TYR A 260 8.77 8.27 -0.76
C TYR A 260 9.61 8.31 -2.04
N SER A 261 9.05 8.81 -3.15
CA SER A 261 9.78 8.98 -4.42
C SER A 261 11.05 9.83 -4.27
N GLN A 262 11.03 10.81 -3.35
CA GLN A 262 12.17 11.71 -3.12
C GLN A 262 13.39 10.96 -2.61
N THR A 263 13.20 9.82 -1.93
CA THR A 263 14.31 9.00 -1.40
C THR A 263 15.06 8.24 -2.48
N PHE A 264 14.53 8.16 -3.70
CA PHE A 264 15.12 7.43 -4.83
C PHE A 264 15.65 8.33 -5.94
N LYS A 265 15.34 9.64 -5.93
CA LYS A 265 15.65 10.55 -7.06
C LYS A 265 17.10 10.45 -7.53
N GLU A 266 18.06 10.37 -6.60
CA GLU A 266 19.49 10.32 -6.94
C GLU A 266 20.01 8.90 -7.16
N SER A 267 19.47 7.90 -6.45
CA SER A 267 20.02 6.53 -6.42
C SER A 267 19.35 5.58 -7.41
N ASP A 268 18.07 5.80 -7.67
CA ASP A 268 17.23 4.98 -8.55
C ASP A 268 16.12 5.84 -9.19
N PRO A 269 16.46 6.61 -10.24
CA PRO A 269 15.52 7.51 -10.92
C PRO A 269 14.28 6.82 -11.49
N ALA A 270 14.40 5.56 -11.94
CA ALA A 270 13.26 4.81 -12.46
C ALA A 270 12.24 4.48 -11.36
N THR A 271 12.73 4.08 -10.18
CA THR A 271 11.88 3.89 -8.99
C THR A 271 11.28 5.21 -8.51
N ALA A 272 12.03 6.32 -8.56
CA ALA A 272 11.50 7.64 -8.24
C ALA A 272 10.32 8.01 -9.18
N LEU A 273 10.49 7.80 -10.49
CA LEU A 273 9.43 8.03 -11.49
C LEU A 273 8.21 7.14 -11.26
N LEU A 274 8.41 5.86 -10.93
CA LEU A 274 7.29 4.95 -10.61
C LEU A 274 6.46 5.47 -9.43
N PHE A 275 7.11 5.87 -8.34
CA PHE A 275 6.40 6.41 -7.17
C PHE A 275 5.75 7.78 -7.44
N LEU A 276 6.35 8.61 -8.30
CA LEU A 276 5.69 9.83 -8.79
C LEU A 276 4.45 9.51 -9.63
N GLU A 277 4.49 8.48 -10.47
CA GLU A 277 3.30 8.01 -11.19
C GLU A 277 2.23 7.50 -10.25
N TYR A 278 2.57 6.67 -9.25
CA TYR A 278 1.61 6.27 -8.22
C TYR A 278 1.01 7.50 -7.53
N SER A 279 1.84 8.46 -7.11
CA SER A 279 1.32 9.69 -6.51
C SER A 279 0.31 10.41 -7.42
N LYS A 280 0.61 10.58 -8.70
CA LYS A 280 -0.28 11.21 -9.67
C LYS A 280 -1.61 10.48 -9.83
N GLN A 281 -1.56 9.15 -9.98
CA GLN A 281 -2.75 8.32 -10.22
C GLN A 281 -3.65 8.28 -8.97
N PHE A 282 -3.04 8.13 -7.80
CA PHE A 282 -3.79 8.03 -6.54
C PHE A 282 -4.29 9.39 -6.02
N ALA A 283 -3.68 10.52 -6.41
CA ALA A 283 -4.08 11.84 -5.90
C ALA A 283 -5.56 12.15 -6.13
N LEU A 284 -6.11 11.77 -7.29
CA LEU A 284 -7.50 12.04 -7.65
C LEU A 284 -8.48 10.99 -7.13
N LEU A 285 -7.99 9.90 -6.53
CA LEU A 285 -8.80 8.74 -6.17
C LEU A 285 -9.90 9.11 -5.17
N SER A 286 -9.54 9.78 -4.07
CA SER A 286 -10.49 10.12 -3.02
C SER A 286 -11.61 11.02 -3.57
N SER A 287 -11.27 12.00 -4.44
CA SER A 287 -12.27 12.85 -5.08
C SER A 287 -13.21 12.06 -6.01
N GLN A 288 -12.69 11.09 -6.76
CA GLN A 288 -13.50 10.26 -7.65
C GLN A 288 -14.42 9.34 -6.89
N MET A 289 -13.94 8.73 -5.80
CA MET A 289 -14.77 7.87 -4.95
C MET A 289 -15.88 8.67 -4.27
N VAL A 290 -15.57 9.86 -3.74
CA VAL A 290 -16.58 10.79 -3.19
C VAL A 290 -17.65 11.12 -4.24
N ASN A 291 -17.26 11.38 -5.49
CA ASN A 291 -18.20 11.60 -6.58
C ASN A 291 -19.05 10.36 -6.89
N SER A 292 -18.45 9.16 -6.95
CA SER A 292 -19.16 7.89 -7.15
C SER A 292 -20.17 7.59 -6.02
N MET A 293 -19.87 8.05 -4.81
CA MET A 293 -20.77 7.96 -3.65
C MET A 293 -21.89 9.03 -3.67
N GLY A 294 -21.91 9.93 -4.66
CA GLY A 294 -22.89 11.02 -4.74
C GLY A 294 -22.63 12.17 -3.77
N LEU A 295 -21.39 12.31 -3.28
CA LEU A 295 -20.99 13.28 -2.26
C LEU A 295 -20.16 14.46 -2.83
N GLY A 296 -20.05 14.55 -4.16
CA GLY A 296 -19.18 15.52 -4.86
C GLY A 296 -19.49 16.99 -4.63
N ASP A 297 -20.76 17.32 -4.31
CA ASP A 297 -21.20 18.70 -4.06
C ASP A 297 -20.90 19.18 -2.62
N LEU A 298 -20.38 18.31 -1.75
CA LEU A 298 -20.04 18.65 -0.38
C LEU A 298 -18.65 19.30 -0.31
N THR A 299 -18.57 20.49 0.26
CA THR A 299 -17.29 21.12 0.63
C THR A 299 -16.90 20.70 2.03
N PHE A 300 -15.76 20.03 2.17
CA PHE A 300 -15.24 19.58 3.46
C PHE A 300 -14.28 20.60 4.06
N GLY A 301 -14.26 20.72 5.39
CA GLY A 301 -13.32 21.60 6.08
C GLY A 301 -11.87 21.19 5.85
N MET A 302 -10.95 22.15 5.74
CA MET A 302 -9.52 21.83 5.61
C MET A 302 -8.98 21.23 6.92
N ALA A 303 -8.52 19.98 6.89
CA ALA A 303 -7.76 19.39 7.98
C ALA A 303 -6.25 19.67 7.82
N SER A 304 -5.52 19.79 8.94
CA SER A 304 -4.12 20.23 8.93
C SER A 304 -3.13 19.08 8.61
N GLN A 305 -2.20 19.30 7.66
CA GLN A 305 -1.18 18.29 7.29
C GLN A 305 -0.28 17.86 8.47
N LYS A 306 -0.04 18.77 9.43
CA LYS A 306 0.84 18.51 10.57
C LYS A 306 0.24 17.50 11.55
N GLU A 307 -1.08 17.49 11.72
CA GLU A 307 -1.77 16.52 12.58
C GLU A 307 -1.74 15.12 11.97
N VAL A 308 -1.95 15.00 10.65
CA VAL A 308 -1.94 13.72 9.93
C VAL A 308 -0.55 13.08 9.93
N GLY A 309 0.53 13.86 9.72
CA GLY A 309 1.91 13.34 9.74
C GLY A 309 2.36 12.79 11.09
N VAL A 310 1.95 13.44 12.19
CA VAL A 310 2.25 12.98 13.56
C VAL A 310 1.43 11.73 13.89
N GLN A 311 0.16 11.66 13.49
CA GLN A 311 -0.69 10.49 13.67
C GLN A 311 -0.15 9.28 12.90
N LEU A 312 0.22 9.45 11.62
CA LEU A 312 0.82 8.40 10.78
C LEU A 312 2.07 7.76 11.41
N LEU A 313 2.97 8.57 11.95
CA LEU A 313 4.17 8.05 12.59
C LEU A 313 3.88 7.40 13.95
N ALA A 314 2.99 7.98 14.76
CA ALA A 314 2.58 7.36 16.03
C ALA A 314 1.94 5.97 15.80
N LEU A 315 1.16 5.85 14.74
CA LEU A 315 0.53 4.61 14.29
C LEU A 315 1.52 3.58 13.77
N LEU A 316 2.53 3.99 13.00
CA LEU A 316 3.53 3.08 12.44
C LEU A 316 4.63 2.69 13.45
N LEU A 317 4.90 3.54 14.44
CA LEU A 317 5.58 3.12 15.68
C LEU A 317 4.73 2.10 16.44
N GLY A 318 3.40 2.22 16.41
CA GLY A 318 2.45 1.22 16.88
C GLY A 318 2.59 -0.12 16.15
N VAL A 319 2.85 -0.15 14.85
CA VAL A 319 3.15 -1.40 14.10
C VAL A 319 4.49 -2.00 14.53
N VAL A 320 5.54 -1.19 14.65
CA VAL A 320 6.88 -1.67 15.09
C VAL A 320 6.84 -2.18 16.55
N LEU A 321 6.11 -1.50 17.43
CA LEU A 321 5.92 -1.90 18.83
C LEU A 321 4.89 -3.03 18.99
N GLY A 322 3.88 -3.06 18.13
CA GLY A 322 2.81 -4.05 18.05
C GLY A 322 3.33 -5.40 17.58
N ILE A 323 4.24 -5.42 16.61
CA ILE A 323 5.06 -6.60 16.27
C ILE A 323 5.73 -7.14 17.55
N GLY A 324 6.31 -6.25 18.39
CA GLY A 324 6.85 -6.57 19.73
C GLY A 324 5.83 -7.17 20.73
N LEU A 325 4.58 -6.74 20.69
CA LEU A 325 3.50 -7.23 21.57
C LEU A 325 2.89 -8.55 21.09
N VAL A 326 2.68 -8.71 19.78
CA VAL A 326 2.30 -9.98 19.13
C VAL A 326 3.37 -11.04 19.42
N PHE A 327 4.66 -10.67 19.40
CA PHE A 327 5.74 -11.54 19.89
C PHE A 327 5.54 -11.99 21.34
N SER A 328 5.13 -11.10 22.24
CA SER A 328 4.89 -11.46 23.66
C SER A 328 3.70 -12.39 23.86
N LEU A 329 2.70 -12.34 22.96
CA LEU A 329 1.49 -13.17 23.00
C LEU A 329 1.72 -14.52 22.33
N LEU A 330 2.43 -14.58 21.21
CA LEU A 330 2.84 -15.83 20.55
C LEU A 330 3.80 -16.65 21.41
N LEU A 331 4.68 -15.99 22.19
CA LEU A 331 5.53 -16.69 23.17
C LEU A 331 4.73 -17.37 24.28
N ARG A 332 3.53 -16.86 24.60
CA ARG A 332 2.65 -17.42 25.64
C ARG A 332 1.73 -18.54 25.13
N SER A 333 1.50 -18.63 23.82
CA SER A 333 0.68 -19.70 23.22
C SER A 333 1.50 -20.90 22.75
N LEU A 334 2.83 -20.76 22.65
CA LEU A 334 3.77 -21.80 22.25
C LEU A 334 4.57 -22.41 23.43
N LEU A 335 4.35 -21.94 24.67
CA LEU A 335 4.87 -22.49 25.93
C LEU A 335 3.75 -23.11 26.77
#